data_AF-A0AAD8ABC9-F1
#
_entry.id   AF-A0AAD8ABC9-F1
#
_cell.length_a   1.000
_cell.length_b   1.000
_cell.length_c   1.000
_cell.angle_alpha   90.00
_cell.angle_beta   90.00
_cell.angle_gamma   90.00
#
_symmetry.space_group_name_H-M   'P 1'
#
loop_
_entity.id
_entity.type
_entity.pdbx_description
1 polymer ?
#
loop_
_entity_poly.entity_id
_entity_poly.type
_entity_poly.pdbx_seq_one_letter_code
_entity_poly.pdbx_strand_id
1 'polypeptide(L)'
;MVLFYSYSASIISRIAINRYTLPFKDLKGLLQDGTYKFSISQNTADLTRFQNTTEGIEYEVDRKLIQPYINDMPATNYDGIKRVCDTEKYTFLGSNLVGKIMAANYSCQLLTLPDVSYPEILSCAISKNNPYKKVLNW
;
A
#
# COMPACT_ATOMS: atom_id res chain seq x y z
N MET A 1 19.38 31.66 -32.65
CA MET A 1 19.94 30.37 -32.18
C MET A 1 19.62 30.08 -30.71
N VAL A 2 19.73 31.03 -29.77
CA VAL A 2 19.49 30.82 -28.33
C VAL A 2 18.09 30.22 -28.02
N LEU A 3 17.03 30.70 -28.69
CA LEU A 3 15.66 30.19 -28.50
C LEU A 3 15.50 28.70 -28.81
N PHE A 4 16.21 28.20 -29.83
CA PHE A 4 16.11 26.81 -30.25
C PHE A 4 16.78 25.90 -29.22
N TYR A 5 17.96 26.28 -28.71
CA TYR A 5 18.64 25.56 -27.65
C TYR A 5 17.84 25.52 -26.35
N SER A 6 17.24 26.66 -25.94
CA SER A 6 16.39 26.69 -24.74
C SER A 6 15.13 25.83 -24.90
N TYR A 7 14.54 25.79 -26.10
CA TYR A 7 13.36 24.96 -26.38
C TYR A 7 13.69 23.47 -26.38
N SER A 8 14.76 23.08 -27.08
CA SER A 8 15.25 21.69 -27.09
C SER A 8 15.63 21.23 -25.68
N ALA A 9 16.37 22.04 -24.92
CA ALA A 9 16.73 21.71 -23.54
C ALA A 9 15.48 21.53 -22.66
N SER A 10 14.48 22.41 -22.78
CA SER A 10 13.24 22.32 -22.00
C SER A 10 12.43 21.08 -22.31
N ILE A 11 12.36 20.67 -23.59
CA ILE A 11 11.70 19.42 -23.99
C ILE A 11 12.46 18.23 -23.43
N ILE A 12 13.78 18.17 -23.62
CA ILE A 12 14.63 17.08 -23.14
C ILE A 12 14.48 16.93 -21.62
N SER A 13 14.52 18.02 -20.86
CA SER A 13 14.31 17.99 -19.41
C SER A 13 12.91 17.50 -19.02
N ARG A 14 11.86 17.83 -19.80
CA ARG A 14 10.49 17.39 -19.51
C ARG A 14 10.28 15.91 -19.80
N ILE A 15 10.83 15.38 -20.90
CA ILE A 15 10.71 13.96 -21.25
C ILE A 15 11.67 13.07 -20.44
N ALA A 16 12.78 13.61 -19.95
CA ALA A 16 13.73 12.87 -19.11
C ALA A 16 13.15 12.56 -17.73
N ILE A 17 12.14 13.31 -17.26
CA ILE A 17 11.49 13.08 -15.98
C ILE A 17 10.20 12.28 -16.23
N ASN A 18 10.21 11.01 -15.85
CA ASN A 18 9.01 10.19 -15.85
C ASN A 18 8.07 10.64 -14.72
N ARG A 19 7.11 11.52 -15.03
CA ARG A 19 6.14 12.03 -14.05
C ARG A 19 4.99 11.04 -13.92
N TYR A 20 5.13 10.07 -13.01
CA TYR A 20 3.99 9.25 -12.60
C TYR A 20 3.02 10.09 -11.78
N THR A 21 1.91 10.49 -12.40
CA THR A 21 0.79 11.10 -11.69
C THR A 21 -0.11 9.99 -11.18
N LEU A 22 -0.11 9.79 -9.85
CA LEU A 22 -1.08 8.89 -9.23
C LEU A 22 -2.50 9.42 -9.46
N PRO A 23 -3.48 8.54 -9.77
CA PRO A 23 -4.87 8.94 -9.98
C PRO A 23 -5.54 9.47 -8.70
N PHE A 24 -5.05 9.05 -7.54
CA PHE A 24 -5.49 9.50 -6.21
C PHE A 24 -4.32 9.46 -5.22
N LYS A 25 -4.48 10.13 -4.08
CA LYS A 25 -3.47 10.22 -3.02
C LYS A 25 -3.92 9.65 -1.68
N ASP A 26 -5.24 9.52 -1.51
CA ASP A 26 -5.92 9.15 -0.28
C ASP A 26 -6.95 8.01 -0.50
N LEU A 27 -7.45 7.43 0.60
CA LEU A 27 -8.49 6.40 0.56
C LEU A 27 -9.82 6.94 -0.01
N LYS A 28 -10.09 8.23 0.16
CA LYS A 28 -11.28 8.87 -0.39
C LYS A 28 -11.24 8.96 -1.90
N GLY A 29 -10.10 9.33 -2.49
CA GLY A 29 -9.89 9.31 -3.93
C GLY A 29 -9.99 7.90 -4.50
N LEU A 30 -9.45 6.90 -3.80
CA LEU A 30 -9.60 5.48 -4.16
C LEU A 30 -11.08 5.05 -4.20
N LEU A 31 -11.87 5.41 -3.18
CA LEU A 31 -13.30 5.13 -3.14
C LEU A 31 -14.09 5.87 -4.23
N GLN A 32 -13.71 7.10 -4.57
CA GLN A 32 -14.38 7.91 -5.58
C GLN A 32 -14.10 7.41 -6.99
N ASP A 33 -12.88 6.97 -7.26
CA ASP A 33 -12.52 6.39 -8.55
C ASP A 33 -13.29 5.07 -8.78
N GLY A 34 -13.30 4.18 -7.77
CA GLY A 34 -14.08 2.94 -7.79
C GLY A 34 -13.65 1.92 -8.86
N THR A 35 -12.66 2.23 -9.70
CA THR A 35 -12.14 1.31 -10.73
C THR A 35 -10.97 0.47 -10.22
N TYR A 36 -10.32 0.90 -9.14
CA TYR A 36 -9.21 0.17 -8.52
C TYR A 36 -9.71 -0.86 -7.52
N LYS A 37 -9.16 -2.06 -7.62
CA LYS A 37 -9.32 -3.10 -6.59
C LYS A 37 -8.41 -2.75 -5.41
N PHE A 38 -8.92 -2.95 -4.21
CA PHE A 38 -8.17 -2.75 -2.97
C PHE A 38 -8.17 -4.05 -2.18
N SER A 39 -7.00 -4.42 -1.68
CA SER A 39 -6.86 -5.64 -0.89
C SER A 39 -5.91 -5.45 0.28
N ILE A 40 -6.10 -6.32 1.26
CA ILE A 40 -5.28 -6.44 2.46
C ILE A 40 -4.95 -7.92 2.61
N SER A 41 -3.82 -8.27 3.20
CA SER A 41 -3.53 -9.68 3.47
C SER A 41 -4.52 -10.28 4.47
N GLN A 42 -4.93 -11.52 4.22
CA GLN A 42 -5.83 -12.24 5.11
C GLN A 42 -5.22 -12.44 6.50
N ASN A 43 -6.07 -12.47 7.54
CA ASN A 43 -5.69 -12.73 8.94
C ASN A 43 -4.62 -11.78 9.49
N THR A 44 -4.62 -10.53 9.02
CA THR A 44 -3.71 -9.48 9.50
C THR A 44 -4.40 -8.47 10.41
N ALA A 45 -3.61 -7.80 11.25
CA ALA A 45 -4.09 -6.69 12.08
C ALA A 45 -4.66 -5.54 11.23
N ASP A 46 -4.11 -5.32 10.03
CA ASP A 46 -4.61 -4.32 9.09
C ASP A 46 -6.06 -4.65 8.70
N LEU A 47 -6.36 -5.88 8.31
CA LEU A 47 -7.74 -6.26 7.97
C LEU A 47 -8.70 -6.06 9.15
N THR A 48 -8.29 -6.50 10.35
CA THR A 48 -9.09 -6.32 11.57
C THR A 48 -9.36 -4.85 11.90
N ARG A 49 -8.44 -3.92 11.58
CA ARG A 49 -8.64 -2.49 11.76
C ARG A 49 -9.82 -1.95 10.96
N PHE A 50 -9.92 -2.34 9.69
CA PHE A 50 -11.01 -1.89 8.81
C PHE A 50 -12.35 -2.51 9.24
N GLN A 51 -12.36 -3.79 9.60
CA GLN A 51 -13.57 -4.50 10.03
C GLN A 51 -14.13 -4.04 11.37
N ASN A 52 -13.26 -3.60 12.30
CA ASN A 52 -13.70 -3.12 13.62
C ASN A 52 -14.20 -1.67 13.60
N THR A 53 -14.05 -0.96 12.48
CA THR A 53 -14.46 0.44 12.37
C THR A 53 -15.92 0.53 11.94
N THR A 54 -16.74 1.30 12.67
CA THR A 54 -18.19 1.42 12.43
C THR A 54 -18.58 2.66 11.63
N GLU A 55 -17.71 3.66 11.54
CA GLU A 55 -17.96 4.93 10.86
C GLU A 55 -16.67 5.50 10.26
N GLY A 56 -16.79 6.43 9.31
CA GLY A 56 -15.64 7.06 8.67
C GLY A 56 -15.23 6.43 7.33
N ILE A 57 -14.05 6.79 6.85
CA ILE A 57 -13.59 6.42 5.51
C ILE A 57 -13.21 4.93 5.44
N GLU A 58 -12.63 4.41 6.52
CA GLU A 58 -12.21 3.02 6.65
C GLU A 58 -13.42 2.08 6.63
N TYR A 59 -14.53 2.46 7.26
CA TYR A 59 -15.78 1.71 7.19
C TYR A 59 -16.33 1.64 5.75
N GLU A 60 -16.30 2.76 5.02
CA GLU A 60 -16.75 2.80 3.63
C GLU A 60 -15.83 1.98 2.70
N VAL A 61 -14.51 2.02 2.93
CA VAL A 61 -13.53 1.16 2.25
C VAL A 61 -13.80 -0.30 2.56
N ASP A 62 -14.04 -0.66 3.82
CA ASP A 62 -14.34 -2.03 4.21
C ASP A 62 -15.57 -2.56 3.47
N ARG A 63 -16.69 -1.83 3.59
CA ARG A 63 -17.96 -2.22 3.01
C ARG A 63 -17.92 -2.35 1.49
N LYS A 64 -17.25 -1.43 0.79
CA LYS A 64 -17.29 -1.37 -0.68
C LYS A 64 -16.15 -2.09 -1.38
N LEU A 65 -14.96 -2.14 -0.77
CA LEU A 65 -13.74 -2.61 -1.44
C LEU A 65 -13.13 -3.86 -0.78
N ILE A 66 -13.37 -4.11 0.51
CA ILE A 66 -12.81 -5.28 1.22
C ILE A 66 -13.83 -6.43 1.24
N GLN A 67 -14.98 -6.23 1.87
CA GLN A 67 -15.99 -7.26 2.11
C GLN A 67 -16.41 -8.03 0.83
N PRO A 68 -16.62 -7.38 -0.33
CA PRO A 68 -17.01 -8.09 -1.55
C PRO A 68 -15.93 -9.04 -2.09
N TYR A 69 -14.66 -8.81 -1.73
CA TYR A 69 -13.49 -9.51 -2.28
C TYR A 69 -12.68 -10.23 -1.21
N ILE A 70 -13.22 -10.41 -0.01
CA ILE A 70 -12.48 -10.95 1.14
C ILE A 70 -11.89 -12.35 0.89
N ASN A 71 -12.58 -13.16 0.09
CA ASN A 71 -12.14 -14.52 -0.28
C ASN A 71 -11.05 -14.54 -1.37
N ASP A 72 -10.84 -13.44 -2.11
CA ASP A 72 -9.81 -13.26 -3.15
C ASP A 72 -8.59 -12.48 -2.63
N MET A 73 -8.51 -12.27 -1.31
CA MET A 73 -7.40 -11.54 -0.71
C MET A 73 -6.10 -12.36 -0.67
N PRO A 74 -4.94 -11.71 -0.84
CA PRO A 74 -3.65 -12.39 -0.80
C PRO A 74 -3.37 -12.96 0.60
N ALA A 75 -2.70 -14.11 0.67
CA ALA A 75 -2.33 -14.72 1.94
C ALA A 75 -1.18 -13.98 2.64
N THR A 76 -0.27 -13.36 1.87
CA THR A 76 0.93 -12.70 2.39
C THR A 76 1.13 -11.31 1.81
N ASN A 77 1.90 -10.47 2.52
CA ASN A 77 2.32 -9.15 2.02
C ASN A 77 3.07 -9.28 0.68
N TYR A 78 3.90 -10.32 0.53
CA TYR A 78 4.62 -10.57 -0.71
C TYR A 78 3.67 -10.79 -1.89
N ASP A 79 2.67 -11.66 -1.72
CA ASP A 79 1.70 -11.96 -2.77
C ASP A 79 0.85 -10.74 -3.12
N GLY A 80 0.45 -9.96 -2.11
CA GLY A 80 -0.31 -8.73 -2.30
C GLY A 80 0.46 -7.67 -3.08
N ILE A 81 1.72 -7.43 -2.71
CA ILE A 81 2.60 -6.48 -3.41
C ILE A 81 2.92 -6.97 -4.83
N LYS A 82 3.18 -8.27 -5.00
CA LYS A 82 3.39 -8.86 -6.32
C LYS A 82 2.16 -8.64 -7.22
N ARG A 83 0.95 -8.81 -6.67
CA ARG A 83 -0.30 -8.61 -7.41
C ARG A 83 -0.53 -7.15 -7.84
N VAL A 84 0.03 -6.17 -7.14
CA VAL A 84 0.05 -4.76 -7.60
C VAL A 84 0.78 -4.62 -8.93
N CYS A 85 1.87 -5.36 -9.14
CA CYS A 85 2.60 -5.33 -10.41
C CYS A 85 1.91 -6.15 -11.51
N ASP A 86 1.28 -7.27 -11.14
CA ASP A 86 0.73 -8.22 -12.11
C ASP A 86 -0.72 -7.89 -12.54
N THR A 87 -1.44 -7.07 -11.76
CA THR A 87 -2.86 -6.77 -11.99
C THR A 87 -3.07 -5.29 -12.28
N GLU A 88 -3.73 -4.99 -13.40
CA GLU A 88 -4.11 -3.62 -13.72
C GLU A 88 -5.10 -3.06 -12.69
N LYS A 89 -4.94 -1.78 -12.34
CA LYS A 89 -5.79 -1.06 -11.38
C LYS A 89 -5.94 -1.80 -10.05
N TYR A 90 -4.80 -2.18 -9.47
CA TYR A 90 -4.75 -2.86 -8.19
C TYR A 90 -4.00 -2.04 -7.15
N THR A 91 -4.54 -1.98 -5.94
CA THR A 91 -3.94 -1.36 -4.77
C THR A 91 -3.92 -2.35 -3.63
N PHE A 92 -2.85 -2.29 -2.84
CA PHE A 92 -2.63 -3.20 -1.73
C PHE A 92 -2.20 -2.39 -0.50
N LEU A 93 -2.82 -2.67 0.64
CA LEU A 93 -2.34 -2.20 1.93
C LEU A 93 -1.49 -3.29 2.57
N GLY A 94 -0.25 -2.93 2.90
CA GLY A 94 0.67 -3.80 3.60
C GLY A 94 1.94 -3.09 4.02
N SER A 95 2.91 -3.87 4.49
CA SER A 95 4.16 -3.33 5.05
C SER A 95 5.02 -2.66 3.97
N ASN A 96 5.31 -1.37 4.19
CA ASN A 96 6.25 -0.62 3.37
C ASN A 96 7.69 -1.18 3.48
N LEU A 97 8.05 -1.75 4.65
CA LEU A 97 9.35 -2.38 4.84
C LEU A 97 9.53 -3.59 3.93
N VAL A 98 8.52 -4.47 3.88
CA VAL A 98 8.52 -5.65 3.01
C VAL A 98 8.61 -5.22 1.54
N GLY A 99 7.81 -4.23 1.12
CA GLY A 99 7.85 -3.72 -0.25
C GLY A 99 9.21 -3.16 -0.67
N LYS A 100 9.93 -2.50 0.25
CA LYS A 100 11.29 -2.00 -0.01
C LYS A 100 12.34 -3.11 -0.05
N ILE A 101 12.31 -4.04 0.90
CA ILE A 101 13.28 -5.15 0.96
C ILE A 101 13.16 -6.03 -0.28
N MET A 102 11.93 -6.26 -0.75
CA MET A 102 11.64 -7.13 -1.87
C MET A 102 11.55 -6.39 -3.21
N ALA A 103 11.86 -5.09 -3.25
CA ALA A 103 11.76 -4.27 -4.46
C ALA A 103 12.49 -4.87 -5.67
N ALA A 104 13.65 -5.50 -5.45
CA ALA A 104 14.42 -6.15 -6.51
C ALA A 104 13.76 -7.39 -7.12
N ASN A 105 12.77 -7.99 -6.44
CA ASN A 105 12.08 -9.20 -6.88
C ASN A 105 10.79 -8.89 -7.67
N TYR A 106 10.38 -7.62 -7.75
CA TYR A 106 9.16 -7.23 -8.43
C TYR A 106 9.44 -6.71 -9.84
N SER A 107 8.51 -6.95 -10.76
CA SER A 107 8.60 -6.54 -12.16
C SER A 107 8.31 -5.05 -12.39
N CYS A 108 7.83 -4.34 -11.36
CA CYS A 108 7.35 -2.97 -11.47
C CYS A 108 7.92 -2.05 -10.38
N GLN A 109 7.83 -0.74 -10.61
CA GLN A 109 8.13 0.26 -9.59
C GLN A 109 6.90 0.49 -8.70
N LEU A 110 7.05 0.18 -7.41
CA LEU A 110 6.00 0.40 -6.42
C LEU A 110 5.95 1.88 -6.00
N LEU A 111 4.74 2.40 -5.85
CA LEU A 111 4.46 3.74 -5.36
C LEU A 111 3.54 3.65 -4.15
N THR A 112 3.93 4.28 -3.06
CA THR A 112 3.10 4.40 -1.85
C THR A 112 2.19 5.63 -1.97
N LEU A 113 0.94 5.50 -1.54
CA LEU A 113 0.03 6.64 -1.43
C LEU A 113 0.54 7.59 -0.32
N PRO A 114 0.73 8.89 -0.62
CA PRO A 114 1.37 9.81 0.31
C PRO A 114 0.50 10.14 1.53
N ASP A 115 -0.82 10.16 1.37
CA ASP A 115 -1.75 10.62 2.42
C ASP A 115 -2.41 9.43 3.17
N VAL A 116 -1.89 8.21 2.97
CA VAL A 116 -2.38 6.98 3.62
C VAL A 116 -1.19 6.21 4.15
N SER A 117 -1.00 6.24 5.47
CA SER A 117 -0.02 5.43 6.15
C SER A 117 -0.47 5.14 7.57
N TYR A 118 -0.35 3.89 7.98
CA TYR A 118 -0.64 3.45 9.34
C TYR A 118 0.67 3.04 10.02
N PRO A 119 0.84 3.36 11.32
CA PRO A 119 2.01 2.94 12.06
C PRO A 119 2.06 1.42 12.20
N GLU A 120 3.12 0.81 11.70
CA GLU A 120 3.37 -0.62 11.84
C GLU A 120 4.11 -0.87 13.16
N ILE A 121 3.39 -1.36 14.18
CA ILE A 121 3.95 -1.64 15.51
C ILE A 121 4.33 -3.11 15.60
N LEU A 122 5.63 -3.38 15.68
CA LEU A 122 6.17 -4.72 15.89
C LEU A 122 6.35 -4.99 17.39
N SER A 123 5.87 -6.14 17.85
CA SER A 123 6.04 -6.56 19.24
C SER A 123 6.37 -8.06 19.30
N CYS A 124 7.04 -8.47 20.38
CA CYS A 124 7.34 -9.88 20.61
C CYS A 124 6.21 -10.50 21.44
N ALA A 125 5.43 -11.38 20.82
CA ALA A 125 4.41 -12.14 21.52
C ALA A 125 5.09 -13.25 22.35
N ILE A 126 4.90 -13.19 23.66
CA ILE A 126 5.37 -14.22 24.60
C ILE A 126 4.18 -14.92 25.25
N SER A 127 4.34 -16.20 25.60
CA SER A 127 3.31 -16.96 26.31
C SER A 127 2.92 -16.29 27.63
N LYS A 128 1.65 -16.43 28.01
CA LYS A 128 1.17 -15.94 29.31
C LYS A 128 1.98 -16.62 30.43
N ASN A 129 2.43 -15.84 31.40
CA ASN A 129 3.27 -16.28 32.52
C ASN A 129 4.67 -16.81 32.11
N ASN A 130 5.22 -16.36 30.98
CA ASN A 130 6.57 -16.73 30.58
C ASN A 130 7.61 -16.21 31.62
N PRO A 131 8.49 -17.07 32.16
CA PRO A 131 9.47 -16.69 33.18
C PRO A 131 10.50 -15.67 32.66
N TYR A 132 10.72 -15.61 31.35
CA TYR A 132 11.65 -14.68 30.71
C TYR A 132 11.05 -13.31 30.41
N LYS A 133 9.77 -13.05 30.73
CA LYS A 133 9.13 -11.75 30.46
C LYS A 133 9.94 -10.57 30.99
N LYS A 134 10.48 -10.68 32.22
CA LYS A 134 11.28 -9.62 32.85
C LYS A 134 12.63 -9.37 32.16
N VAL A 135 13.19 -10.39 31.50
CA VAL A 135 14.47 -10.27 30.77
C VAL A 135 14.23 -9.70 29.38
N LEU A 136 13.14 -10.11 28.73
CA LEU A 136 12.79 -9.67 27.38
C LEU A 136 12.20 -8.25 27.34
N ASN A 137 11.53 -7.84 28.41
CA ASN A 137 11.00 -6.49 28.60
C ASN A 137 11.76 -5.81 29.77
N TRP A 138 13.06 -5.62 29.57
CA TRP A 138 13.93 -4.90 30.50
C TRP A 138 13.76 -3.38 30.37
#